data_AF-A0AAV5S9N6-F1
#
_entry.id   AF-A0AAV5S9N6-F1
#
_cell.length_a   1.000
_cell.length_b   1.000
_cell.length_c   1.000
_cell.angle_alpha   90.00
_cell.angle_beta   90.00
_cell.angle_gamma   90.00
#
_symmetry.space_group_name_H-M   'P 1'
#
loop_
_entity.id
_entity.type
_entity.pdbx_description
1 polymer ?
#
loop_
_entity_poly.entity_id
_entity_poly.type
_entity_poly.pdbx_seq_one_letter_code
_entity_poly.pdbx_strand_id
1 'polypeptide(L)'
;ISCAEGESKKKDEKEQDDGKVTTKEAKKRPMSFAFEDEDEEDGDSIVIPKKRLGMDPSVDMSFLPDKYREREMARKNLIKQQLASEWHARQEKEKNEEITVAYAYWDGSSHRKTMRVKRGLAIAQFLMKAIDALRKEFFELKTITPEGLMFVKEDLIIPHFHTFQDFIVSKKRGKTGPL
;
A
#
# COMPACT_ATOMS: atom_id res chain seq x y z
N ILE A 1 8.92 -31.53 44.66
CA ILE A 1 9.44 -32.91 44.54
C ILE A 1 9.01 -33.36 43.14
N SER A 2 9.70 -32.99 42.06
CA SER A 2 11.00 -33.44 41.53
C SER A 2 11.06 -34.94 41.18
N CYS A 3 11.63 -35.20 39.99
CA CYS A 3 12.02 -36.47 39.36
C CYS A 3 10.90 -37.18 38.55
N ALA A 4 11.12 -37.74 37.35
CA ALA A 4 12.35 -38.28 36.75
C ALA A 4 12.33 -38.32 35.21
N GLU A 5 13.52 -38.27 34.60
CA GLU A 5 13.86 -38.62 33.21
C GLU A 5 13.73 -40.13 32.94
N GLY A 6 13.61 -40.50 31.66
CA GLY A 6 13.71 -41.89 31.18
C GLY A 6 13.84 -41.98 29.65
N GLU A 7 15.05 -42.28 29.19
CA GLU A 7 15.55 -42.47 27.82
C GLU A 7 14.95 -43.71 27.11
N SER A 8 14.84 -43.69 25.78
CA SER A 8 15.03 -44.90 24.94
C SER A 8 15.34 -44.58 23.46
N LYS A 9 16.48 -45.13 23.02
CA LYS A 9 17.07 -45.11 21.67
C LYS A 9 16.71 -46.40 20.88
N LYS A 10 16.57 -46.29 19.56
CA LYS A 10 16.89 -47.27 18.50
C LYS A 10 16.81 -46.53 17.15
N LYS A 11 17.89 -46.18 16.42
CA LYS A 11 18.85 -46.96 15.62
C LYS A 11 18.20 -47.98 14.67
N ASP A 12 18.18 -47.64 13.38
CA ASP A 12 18.45 -48.57 12.27
C ASP A 12 19.25 -47.85 11.16
N GLU A 13 20.36 -48.50 10.81
CA GLU A 13 21.29 -48.33 9.67
C GLU A 13 20.62 -48.93 8.40
N LYS A 14 21.07 -48.87 7.13
CA LYS A 14 22.06 -48.14 6.30
C LYS A 14 22.10 -48.95 4.97
N GLU A 15 22.05 -48.31 3.80
CA GLU A 15 22.48 -48.81 2.47
C GLU A 15 22.58 -47.54 1.60
N GLN A 16 23.72 -46.94 1.23
CA GLN A 16 24.89 -47.36 0.44
C GLN A 16 24.58 -47.91 -0.96
N ASP A 17 24.70 -47.04 -1.97
CA ASP A 17 25.19 -47.40 -3.29
C ASP A 17 26.15 -46.31 -3.81
N ASP A 18 27.25 -46.78 -4.38
CA ASP A 18 28.50 -46.10 -4.68
C ASP A 18 28.56 -45.70 -6.16
N GLY A 19 28.65 -44.39 -6.44
CA GLY A 19 28.78 -43.84 -7.79
C GLY A 19 30.04 -42.99 -7.97
N LYS A 20 31.19 -43.66 -8.13
CA LYS A 20 32.53 -43.10 -8.37
C LYS A 20 32.63 -42.33 -9.70
N VAL A 21 32.86 -41.01 -9.67
CA VAL A 21 33.44 -40.28 -10.81
C VAL A 21 34.55 -39.35 -10.34
N THR A 22 35.74 -39.62 -10.87
CA THR A 22 37.03 -39.01 -10.55
C THR A 22 37.13 -37.57 -11.03
N THR A 23 37.38 -36.64 -10.11
CA THR A 23 37.71 -35.24 -10.43
C THR A 23 39.13 -35.16 -10.96
N LYS A 24 39.30 -35.00 -12.28
CA LYS A 24 40.59 -34.68 -12.90
C LYS A 24 40.79 -33.16 -12.85
N GLU A 25 41.84 -32.72 -12.17
CA GLU A 25 42.30 -31.33 -12.13
C GLU A 25 42.68 -30.87 -13.55
N ALA A 26 41.85 -30.02 -14.15
CA ALA A 26 42.18 -29.34 -15.39
C ALA A 26 43.08 -28.13 -15.09
N LYS A 27 44.39 -28.32 -15.30
CA LYS A 27 45.40 -27.26 -15.33
C LYS A 27 44.96 -26.16 -16.31
N LYS A 28 44.61 -24.98 -15.79
CA LYS A 28 44.35 -23.78 -16.58
C LYS A 28 45.67 -23.33 -17.21
N ARG A 29 45.83 -23.55 -18.52
CA ARG A 29 46.84 -22.85 -19.33
C ARG A 29 46.23 -21.48 -19.70
N PRO A 30 46.84 -20.35 -19.32
CA PRO A 30 46.39 -19.06 -19.85
C PRO A 30 46.73 -19.03 -21.34
N MET A 31 45.70 -18.99 -22.20
CA MET A 31 45.91 -18.73 -23.62
C MET A 31 46.38 -17.29 -23.77
N SER A 32 47.54 -17.16 -24.40
CA SER A 32 48.12 -15.94 -24.95
C SER A 32 47.15 -15.32 -25.96
N PHE A 33 46.37 -14.35 -25.51
CA PHE A 33 45.85 -13.30 -26.38
C PHE A 33 46.28 -11.98 -25.76
N ALA A 34 47.56 -11.64 -26.01
CA ALA A 34 48.01 -10.27 -25.97
C ALA A 34 47.35 -9.57 -27.16
N PHE A 35 46.34 -8.76 -26.87
CA PHE A 35 45.93 -7.71 -27.79
C PHE A 35 46.44 -6.42 -27.16
N GLU A 36 47.31 -5.74 -27.89
CA GLU A 36 47.94 -4.47 -27.55
C GLU A 36 46.93 -3.50 -26.93
N ASP A 37 47.32 -2.99 -25.77
CA ASP A 37 46.68 -1.89 -25.05
C ASP A 37 47.38 -0.61 -25.51
N GLU A 38 46.80 0.05 -26.51
CA GLU A 38 47.08 1.44 -26.87
C GLU A 38 45.80 1.97 -27.53
N ASP A 39 44.96 2.62 -26.72
CA ASP A 39 44.47 3.98 -26.99
C ASP A 39 43.42 4.39 -25.94
N GLU A 40 43.75 5.47 -25.22
CA GLU A 40 42.85 6.24 -24.36
C GLU A 40 41.68 6.80 -25.19
N GLU A 41 40.43 6.59 -24.74
CA GLU A 41 39.41 7.66 -24.85
C GLU A 41 38.23 7.38 -23.91
N ASP A 42 38.01 8.36 -23.01
CA ASP A 42 36.82 8.53 -22.19
C ASP A 42 35.53 8.40 -23.03
N GLY A 43 34.73 7.39 -22.73
CA GLY A 43 33.41 7.21 -23.34
C GLY A 43 32.50 6.43 -22.41
N ASP A 44 31.40 7.08 -21.98
CA ASP A 44 30.31 6.49 -21.21
C ASP A 44 30.03 5.04 -21.60
N SER A 45 30.34 4.11 -20.70
CA SER A 45 30.12 2.68 -20.91
C SER A 45 28.63 2.36 -20.86
N ILE A 46 27.95 2.53 -21.99
CA ILE A 46 26.62 1.98 -22.24
C ILE A 46 26.74 0.46 -22.06
N VAL A 47 26.25 -0.06 -20.94
CA VAL A 47 26.16 -1.51 -20.69
C VAL A 47 25.11 -2.08 -21.64
N ILE A 48 25.52 -2.42 -22.86
CA ILE A 48 24.69 -3.13 -23.82
C ILE A 48 24.45 -4.53 -23.22
N PRO A 49 23.20 -4.91 -22.90
CA PRO A 49 22.94 -6.25 -22.40
C PRO A 49 23.43 -7.24 -23.45
N LYS A 50 24.28 -8.19 -23.02
CA LYS A 50 24.79 -9.26 -23.88
C LYS A 50 23.60 -9.96 -24.52
N LYS A 51 23.26 -9.60 -25.75
CA LYS A 51 22.22 -10.26 -26.54
C LYS A 51 22.64 -11.72 -26.63
N ARG A 52 21.69 -12.61 -26.41
CA ARG A 52 21.89 -14.06 -26.45
C ARG A 52 22.36 -14.45 -27.86
N LEU A 53 23.68 -14.48 -28.07
CA LEU A 53 24.29 -14.84 -29.34
C LEU A 53 23.93 -16.31 -29.63
N GLY A 54 23.25 -16.55 -30.76
CA GLY A 54 22.86 -17.90 -31.21
C GLY A 54 21.41 -18.31 -30.95
N MET A 55 20.55 -17.46 -30.39
CA MET A 55 19.10 -17.71 -30.33
C MET A 55 18.37 -17.00 -31.47
N ASP A 56 17.45 -17.71 -32.14
CA ASP A 56 16.53 -17.13 -33.13
C ASP A 56 15.64 -16.07 -32.45
N PRO A 57 15.62 -14.81 -32.93
CA PRO A 57 14.83 -13.74 -32.35
C PRO A 57 13.31 -13.91 -32.53
N SER A 58 12.86 -14.81 -33.41
CA SER A 58 11.44 -15.09 -33.66
C SER A 58 10.79 -16.01 -32.60
N VAL A 59 11.60 -16.70 -31.79
CA VAL A 59 11.12 -17.64 -30.78
C VAL A 59 10.91 -16.92 -29.44
N ASP A 60 9.68 -16.94 -28.91
CA ASP A 60 9.37 -16.35 -27.60
C ASP A 60 10.04 -17.15 -26.46
N MET A 61 11.09 -16.58 -25.89
CA MET A 61 11.83 -17.15 -24.76
C MET A 61 11.35 -16.61 -23.40
N SER A 62 10.23 -15.87 -23.36
CA SER A 62 9.66 -15.31 -22.12
C SER A 62 9.14 -16.36 -21.13
N PHE A 63 9.04 -17.63 -21.53
CA PHE A 63 8.65 -18.71 -20.61
C PHE A 63 9.84 -19.29 -19.82
N LEU A 64 11.09 -19.06 -20.25
CA LEU A 64 12.25 -19.60 -19.53
C LEU A 64 12.54 -18.79 -18.25
N PRO A 65 12.88 -19.46 -17.13
CA PRO A 65 13.40 -18.80 -15.94
C PRO A 65 14.65 -17.97 -16.26
N ASP A 66 14.51 -16.65 -16.18
CA ASP A 66 15.58 -15.70 -16.45
C ASP A 66 15.81 -14.84 -15.20
N LYS A 67 16.96 -15.07 -14.55
CA LYS A 67 17.36 -14.40 -13.30
C LYS A 67 17.52 -12.88 -13.46
N TYR A 68 17.80 -12.37 -14.66
CA TYR A 68 17.86 -10.93 -14.91
C TYR A 68 16.45 -10.35 -15.01
N ARG A 69 15.57 -11.01 -15.77
CA ARG A 69 14.16 -10.62 -15.91
C ARG A 69 13.40 -10.70 -14.58
N GLU A 70 13.64 -11.75 -13.79
CA GLU A 70 13.07 -11.90 -12.45
C GLU A 70 13.52 -10.78 -11.51
N ARG A 71 14.82 -10.42 -11.53
CA ARG A 71 15.34 -9.27 -10.77
C ARG A 71 14.71 -7.95 -11.20
N GLU A 72 14.57 -7.72 -12.50
CA GLU A 72 13.91 -6.52 -13.03
C GLU A 72 12.42 -6.47 -12.67
N MET A 73 11.71 -7.59 -12.74
CA MET A 73 10.31 -7.69 -12.31
C MET A 73 10.17 -7.46 -10.81
N ALA A 74 11.06 -8.03 -9.98
CA ALA A 74 11.08 -7.81 -8.54
C ALA A 74 11.32 -6.34 -8.20
N ARG A 75 12.26 -5.67 -8.89
CA ARG A 75 12.51 -4.23 -8.74
C ARG A 75 11.29 -3.40 -9.12
N LYS A 76 10.64 -3.71 -10.26
CA LYS A 76 9.40 -3.04 -10.70
C LYS A 76 8.26 -3.24 -9.69
N ASN A 77 8.10 -4.44 -9.16
CA ASN A 77 7.08 -4.73 -8.15
C ASN A 77 7.34 -3.99 -6.85
N LEU A 78 8.60 -3.90 -6.41
CA LEU A 78 8.97 -3.11 -5.24
C LEU A 78 8.64 -1.63 -5.43
N ILE A 79 8.96 -1.04 -6.58
CA ILE A 79 8.62 0.36 -6.90
C ILE A 79 7.10 0.56 -6.90
N LYS A 80 6.32 -0.39 -7.45
CA LYS A 80 4.85 -0.33 -7.41
C LYS A 80 4.32 -0.38 -5.97
N GLN A 81 4.88 -1.25 -5.14
CA GLN A 81 4.49 -1.36 -3.73
C GLN A 81 4.84 -0.09 -2.95
N GLN A 82 6.02 0.49 -3.19
CA GLN A 82 6.42 1.77 -2.61
C GLN A 82 5.46 2.89 -3.01
N LEU A 83 5.16 3.03 -4.31
CA LEU A 83 4.25 4.06 -4.80
C LEU A 83 2.82 3.87 -4.27
N ALA A 84 2.34 2.63 -4.16
CA ALA A 84 1.05 2.33 -3.56
C ALA A 84 1.01 2.70 -2.08
N SER A 85 2.05 2.36 -1.32
CA SER A 85 2.18 2.73 0.10
C SER A 85 2.20 4.24 0.29
N GLU A 86 3.00 4.97 -0.49
CA GLU A 86 3.05 6.43 -0.47
C GLU A 86 1.71 7.06 -0.83
N TRP A 87 1.01 6.51 -1.82
CA TRP A 87 -0.32 6.97 -2.19
C TRP A 87 -1.33 6.77 -1.07
N HIS A 88 -1.35 5.59 -0.44
CA HIS A 88 -2.21 5.31 0.71
C HIS A 88 -1.89 6.22 1.91
N ALA A 89 -0.60 6.41 2.23
CA ALA A 89 -0.17 7.29 3.30
C ALA A 89 -0.60 8.74 3.06
N ARG A 90 -0.50 9.22 1.81
CA ARG A 90 -0.97 10.56 1.43
C ARG A 90 -2.48 10.70 1.58
N GLN A 91 -3.25 9.69 1.13
CA GLN A 91 -4.70 9.65 1.30
C GLN A 91 -5.12 9.62 2.78
N GLU A 92 -4.44 8.84 3.59
CA GLU A 92 -4.72 8.75 5.03
C GLU A 92 -4.40 10.06 5.75
N LYS A 93 -3.27 10.70 5.39
CA LYS A 93 -2.90 12.01 5.93
C LYS A 93 -3.97 13.05 5.64
N GLU A 94 -4.46 13.11 4.41
CA GLU A 94 -5.50 14.06 4.00
C GLU A 94 -6.84 13.79 4.71
N LYS A 95 -7.22 12.51 4.86
CA LYS A 95 -8.41 12.11 5.63
C LYS A 95 -8.28 12.43 7.13
N ASN A 96 -7.07 12.40 7.67
CA ASN A 96 -6.84 12.66 9.09
C ASN A 96 -6.74 14.16 9.42
N GLU A 97 -6.76 15.05 8.42
CA GLU A 97 -6.81 16.50 8.65
C GLU A 97 -8.06 16.87 9.47
N GLU A 98 -7.85 17.65 10.52
CA GLU A 98 -8.93 18.12 11.39
C GLU A 98 -9.57 19.38 10.81
N ILE A 99 -10.89 19.38 10.75
CA ILE A 99 -11.72 20.49 10.30
C ILE A 99 -12.67 20.92 11.40
N THR A 100 -12.89 22.23 11.51
CA THR A 100 -13.93 22.78 12.37
C THR A 100 -15.21 22.92 11.55
N VAL A 101 -16.22 22.13 11.89
CA VAL A 101 -17.53 22.18 11.24
C VAL A 101 -18.48 22.99 12.11
N ALA A 102 -18.95 24.11 11.57
CA ALA A 102 -20.08 24.84 12.12
C ALA A 102 -21.37 24.20 11.59
N TYR A 103 -22.24 23.77 12.50
CA TYR A 103 -23.54 23.17 12.17
C TYR A 103 -24.65 23.84 12.98
N ALA A 104 -25.88 23.69 12.51
CA ALA A 104 -27.05 24.10 13.27
C ALA A 104 -28.00 22.91 13.40
N TYR A 105 -28.49 22.68 14.61
CA TYR A 105 -29.64 21.80 14.83
C TYR A 105 -30.92 22.60 14.60
N TRP A 106 -31.89 21.98 13.93
CA TRP A 106 -33.15 22.61 13.54
C TRP A 106 -34.34 21.81 14.09
N ASP A 107 -35.07 22.42 15.00
CA ASP A 107 -36.32 21.93 15.61
C ASP A 107 -37.48 22.92 15.43
N GLY A 108 -37.31 23.90 14.53
CA GLY A 108 -38.13 25.11 14.42
C GLY A 108 -37.38 26.37 14.87
N SER A 109 -36.31 26.20 15.64
CA SER A 109 -35.31 27.23 15.93
C SER A 109 -33.92 26.78 15.50
N SER A 110 -33.03 27.72 15.18
CA SER A 110 -31.66 27.42 14.72
C SER A 110 -30.68 27.41 15.89
N HIS A 111 -30.28 26.23 16.34
CA HIS A 111 -29.28 26.04 17.40
C HIS A 111 -27.88 25.85 16.79
N ARG A 112 -27.12 26.95 16.68
CA ARG A 112 -25.77 26.94 16.09
C ARG A 112 -24.73 26.37 17.06
N LYS A 113 -23.92 25.43 16.59
CA LYS A 113 -22.79 24.85 17.32
C LYS A 113 -21.59 24.64 16.40
N THR A 114 -20.43 24.48 17.02
CA THR A 114 -19.16 24.19 16.34
C THR A 114 -18.54 22.94 16.93
N MET A 115 -18.05 22.06 16.07
CA MET A 115 -17.37 20.83 16.47
C MET A 115 -16.15 20.56 15.59
N ARG A 116 -15.07 20.07 16.20
CA ARG A 116 -13.87 19.65 15.49
C ARG A 116 -13.97 18.16 15.13
N VAL A 117 -13.81 17.84 13.85
CA VAL A 117 -13.86 16.46 13.33
C VAL A 117 -12.79 16.24 12.27
N LYS A 118 -12.46 14.98 11.98
CA LYS A 118 -11.53 14.62 10.90
C LYS A 118 -12.24 14.63 9.55
N ARG A 119 -11.55 14.99 8.46
CA ARG A 119 -12.12 14.99 7.10
C ARG A 119 -12.63 13.62 6.64
N GLY A 120 -11.95 12.56 7.03
CA GLY A 120 -12.32 11.18 6.71
C GLY A 120 -13.49 10.63 7.53
N LEU A 121 -14.09 11.42 8.42
CA LEU A 121 -15.21 10.98 9.24
C LEU A 121 -16.48 10.89 8.37
N ALA A 122 -17.20 9.77 8.46
CA ALA A 122 -18.51 9.63 7.84
C ALA A 122 -19.54 10.54 8.51
N ILE A 123 -20.53 10.99 7.74
CA ILE A 123 -21.55 11.92 8.23
C ILE A 123 -22.43 11.27 9.30
N ALA A 124 -22.72 9.97 9.19
CA ALA A 124 -23.38 9.21 10.25
C ALA A 124 -22.68 9.36 11.62
N GLN A 125 -21.35 9.25 11.62
CA GLN A 125 -20.52 9.35 12.82
C GLN A 125 -20.46 10.78 13.34
N PHE A 126 -20.48 11.77 12.45
CA PHE A 126 -20.62 13.18 12.82
C PHE A 126 -21.95 13.46 13.49
N LEU A 127 -23.06 12.99 12.93
CA LEU A 127 -24.40 13.18 13.48
C LEU A 127 -24.52 12.52 14.86
N MET A 128 -23.93 11.33 15.05
CA MET A 128 -23.89 10.67 16.35
C MET A 128 -23.18 11.54 17.41
N LYS A 129 -22.01 12.10 17.09
CA LYS A 129 -21.30 13.03 17.98
C LYS A 129 -22.07 14.34 18.22
N ALA A 130 -22.76 14.85 17.19
CA ALA A 130 -23.58 16.04 17.31
C ALA A 130 -24.79 15.81 18.23
N ILE A 131 -25.45 14.65 18.11
CA ILE A 131 -26.52 14.21 19.02
C ILE A 131 -25.98 14.17 20.45
N ASP A 132 -24.83 13.55 20.70
CA ASP A 132 -24.25 13.48 22.04
C ASP A 132 -23.96 14.87 22.65
N ALA A 133 -23.53 15.82 21.82
CA ALA A 133 -23.34 17.21 22.24
C ALA A 133 -24.66 17.94 22.52
N LEU A 134 -25.74 17.59 21.82
CA LEU A 134 -27.07 18.20 21.96
C LEU A 134 -27.91 17.56 23.07
N ARG A 135 -27.65 16.30 23.44
CA ARG A 135 -28.35 15.56 24.52
C ARG A 135 -28.33 16.27 25.88
N LYS A 136 -27.37 17.16 26.11
CA LYS A 136 -27.28 17.98 27.33
C LYS A 136 -28.36 19.06 27.41
N GLU A 137 -28.82 19.54 26.26
CA GLU A 137 -29.76 20.65 26.15
C GLU A 137 -31.15 20.19 25.73
N PHE A 138 -31.24 19.12 24.93
CA PHE A 138 -32.50 18.62 24.37
C PHE A 138 -32.69 17.15 24.72
N PHE A 139 -33.61 16.87 25.64
CA PHE A 139 -33.94 15.49 26.05
C PHE A 139 -34.63 14.68 24.94
N GLU A 140 -35.29 15.34 23.99
CA GLU A 140 -35.96 14.72 22.85
C GLU A 140 -34.99 13.98 21.92
N LEU A 141 -33.74 14.45 21.83
CA LEU A 141 -32.69 13.82 21.02
C LEU A 141 -32.09 12.54 21.66
N LYS A 142 -32.54 12.16 22.86
CA LYS A 142 -32.02 10.97 23.56
C LYS A 142 -32.44 9.67 22.86
N THR A 143 -33.62 9.63 22.25
CA THR A 143 -34.17 8.43 21.59
C THR A 143 -33.85 8.38 20.09
N ILE A 144 -33.38 9.49 19.51
CA ILE A 144 -33.12 9.61 18.08
C ILE A 144 -31.77 8.98 17.72
N THR A 145 -31.79 8.18 16.65
CA THR A 145 -30.61 7.61 16.00
C THR A 145 -30.10 8.56 14.91
N PRO A 146 -28.81 8.48 14.51
CA PRO A 146 -28.29 9.32 13.44
C PRO A 146 -28.99 9.10 12.09
N GLU A 147 -29.64 7.96 11.89
CA GLU A 147 -30.47 7.64 10.70
C GLU A 147 -31.80 8.41 10.66
N GLY A 148 -32.30 8.84 11.82
CA GLY A 148 -33.51 9.65 11.91
C GLY A 148 -33.27 11.15 11.68
N LEU A 149 -32.03 11.55 11.46
CA LEU A 149 -31.65 12.93 11.15
C LEU A 149 -31.26 13.04 9.68
N MET A 150 -31.34 14.25 9.13
CA MET A 150 -30.79 14.53 7.80
C MET A 150 -29.69 15.56 7.93
N PHE A 151 -28.57 15.34 7.24
CA PHE A 151 -27.54 16.35 7.12
C PHE A 151 -27.79 17.20 5.89
N VAL A 152 -28.01 18.49 6.10
CA VAL A 152 -28.24 19.47 5.03
C VAL A 152 -27.08 20.47 5.05
N LYS A 153 -26.38 20.58 3.92
CA LYS A 153 -25.34 21.59 3.70
C LYS A 153 -25.78 22.44 2.51
N GLU A 154 -26.04 23.73 2.78
CA GLU A 154 -26.60 24.66 1.80
C GLU A 154 -27.90 24.08 1.20
N ASP A 155 -27.89 23.72 -0.08
CA ASP A 155 -29.03 23.15 -0.80
C ASP A 155 -28.95 21.61 -0.97
N LEU A 156 -27.89 20.98 -0.43
CA LEU A 156 -27.64 19.55 -0.61
C LEU A 156 -27.97 18.76 0.66
N ILE A 157 -28.89 17.82 0.51
CA ILE A 157 -29.10 16.75 1.48
C ILE A 157 -28.01 15.71 1.22
N ILE A 158 -27.18 15.47 2.22
CA ILE A 158 -26.07 14.54 2.11
C ILE A 158 -26.39 13.21 2.80
N PRO A 159 -26.27 12.07 2.08
CA PRO A 159 -26.43 10.75 2.67
C PRO A 159 -25.41 10.44 3.77
N HIS A 160 -25.82 9.58 4.71
CA HIS A 160 -25.07 9.21 5.91
C HIS A 160 -23.74 8.49 5.66
N PHE A 161 -23.64 7.75 4.55
CA PHE A 161 -22.46 6.94 4.23
C PHE A 161 -21.31 7.75 3.61
N HIS A 162 -21.56 9.00 3.19
CA HIS A 162 -20.50 9.84 2.67
C HIS A 162 -19.61 10.42 3.77
N THR A 163 -18.39 10.79 3.38
CA THR A 163 -17.40 11.43 4.25
C THR A 163 -17.25 12.91 3.91
N PHE A 164 -16.76 13.73 4.85
CA PHE A 164 -16.50 15.14 4.55
C PHE A 164 -15.49 15.34 3.41
N GLN A 165 -14.51 14.42 3.31
CA GLN A 165 -13.50 14.45 2.25
C GLN A 165 -14.13 14.41 0.85
N ASP A 166 -15.21 13.66 0.63
CA ASP A 166 -15.88 13.54 -0.67
C ASP A 166 -16.41 14.90 -1.18
N PHE A 167 -16.81 15.79 -0.27
CA PHE A 167 -17.33 17.11 -0.59
C PHE A 167 -16.23 18.17 -0.71
N ILE A 168 -15.17 18.03 0.08
CA ILE A 168 -14.02 18.95 0.06
C ILE A 168 -13.26 18.82 -1.26
N VAL A 169 -12.94 17.58 -1.68
CA VAL A 169 -12.18 17.32 -2.91
C VAL A 169 -12.95 17.75 -4.15
N SER A 170 -14.26 17.45 -4.17
CA SER A 170 -15.10 17.76 -5.31
C SER A 170 -15.40 19.25 -5.48
N LYS A 171 -15.02 20.10 -4.50
CA LYS A 171 -15.35 21.54 -4.43
C LYS A 171 -16.74 21.79 -4.98
N LYS A 172 -17.73 20.96 -4.61
CA LYS A 172 -19.08 20.95 -5.21
C LYS A 172 -19.76 22.28 -4.93
N ARG A 173 -19.50 23.28 -5.78
CA ARG A 173 -20.03 24.64 -5.67
C ARG A 173 -21.55 24.56 -5.54
N GLY A 174 -22.06 24.97 -4.38
CA GLY A 174 -23.45 25.38 -4.29
C GLY A 174 -23.69 26.61 -5.18
N LYS A 175 -24.95 27.03 -5.30
CA LYS A 175 -25.34 28.15 -6.17
C LYS A 175 -24.68 29.49 -5.79
N THR A 176 -24.01 29.59 -4.65
CA THR A 176 -23.47 30.85 -4.09
C THR A 176 -21.97 30.85 -3.74
N GLY A 177 -21.19 29.79 -3.97
CA GLY A 177 -19.74 29.85 -3.73
C GLY A 177 -19.03 28.49 -3.54
N PRO A 178 -17.71 28.51 -3.28
CA PRO A 178 -16.96 27.33 -2.88
C PRO A 178 -17.37 26.88 -1.46
N LEU A 179 -17.62 25.57 -1.30
CA LEU A 179 -18.11 24.91 -0.07
C LEU A 179 -17.28 25.10 1.19
#